data_AF-A0A814LL83-F1
#
_entry.id   AF-A0A814LL83-F1
#
_cell.length_a   1.000
_cell.length_b   1.000
_cell.length_c   1.000
_cell.angle_alpha   90.00
_cell.angle_beta   90.00
_cell.angle_gamma   90.00
#
_symmetry.space_group_name_H-M   'P 1'
#
loop_
_entity.id
_entity.type
_entity.pdbx_description
1 polymer ?
#
loop_
_entity_poly.entity_id
_entity_poly.type
_entity_poly.pdbx_seq_one_letter_code
_entity_poly.pdbx_strand_id
1 'polypeptide(L)'
;MKLNQKLDQQKTTTTTTLSSLSIHQLVFENMQQTEMKLLEFKLKFISQQEQNDLLKYLMEKSQNISDIEQTKLFSIIQQRSLEREIDLVRQELEITEKKTIQFEQTFDNSDEGIKFHMENLKLKCDNKNIQLEFELLRLRERYNELIEHTNTLKYELNNAQKQLHEKEKIEPNLNVDLEKERRRADEFENDYKSLQIKYDDVCERIRIATHQLEHVQIVLEETSRRCEQLEKEKSEINAQSEYLSQNVLNVTSKYKDKLNIIKVRLEQAERERREVQLRNEKFQNDRQPFDVKKFNMVSSCQFNYFLNC
;
A
#
# COMPACT_ATOMS: atom_id res chain seq x y z
N MET A 1 -45.95 -14.88 -0.55
CA MET A 1 -45.57 -13.70 -1.36
C MET A 1 -44.61 -12.72 -0.68
N LYS A 2 -44.66 -12.48 0.65
CA LYS A 2 -43.74 -11.53 1.32
C LYS A 2 -42.29 -11.98 1.53
N LEU A 3 -41.98 -13.28 1.36
CA LEU A 3 -40.63 -13.82 1.56
C LEU A 3 -39.69 -13.55 0.37
N ASN A 4 -40.21 -13.63 -0.86
CA ASN A 4 -39.39 -13.45 -2.08
C ASN A 4 -38.94 -11.99 -2.27
N GLN A 5 -39.75 -11.01 -1.87
CA GLN A 5 -39.36 -9.59 -1.94
C GLN A 5 -38.19 -9.22 -1.00
N LYS A 6 -38.05 -9.90 0.15
CA LYS A 6 -36.91 -9.67 1.06
C LYS A 6 -35.62 -10.28 0.53
N LEU A 7 -35.70 -11.39 -0.21
CA LEU A 7 -34.54 -12.08 -0.78
C LEU A 7 -33.96 -11.31 -1.98
N ASP A 8 -34.82 -10.72 -2.81
CA ASP A 8 -34.40 -9.89 -3.95
C ASP A 8 -33.82 -8.53 -3.50
N GLN A 9 -34.30 -7.97 -2.39
CA GLN A 9 -33.69 -6.78 -1.77
C GLN A 9 -32.32 -7.08 -1.13
N GLN A 10 -32.11 -8.26 -0.54
CA GLN A 10 -30.78 -8.66 -0.05
C GLN A 10 -29.78 -8.92 -1.19
N LYS A 11 -30.20 -9.56 -2.29
CA LYS A 11 -29.33 -9.78 -3.47
C LYS A 11 -28.87 -8.49 -4.14
N THR A 12 -29.74 -7.48 -4.19
CA THR A 12 -29.39 -6.16 -4.76
C THR A 12 -28.51 -5.34 -3.82
N THR A 13 -28.67 -5.48 -2.51
CA THR A 13 -27.84 -4.78 -1.53
C THR A 13 -26.42 -5.37 -1.43
N THR A 14 -26.25 -6.68 -1.63
CA THR A 14 -24.95 -7.37 -1.49
C THR A 14 -24.08 -7.24 -2.74
N THR A 15 -24.69 -7.22 -3.93
CA THR A 15 -23.96 -7.05 -5.21
C THR A 15 -23.43 -5.61 -5.40
N THR A 16 -24.09 -4.62 -4.78
CA THR A 16 -23.69 -3.20 -4.88
C THR A 16 -22.61 -2.82 -3.85
N THR A 17 -22.49 -3.57 -2.75
CA THR A 17 -21.45 -3.36 -1.73
C THR A 17 -20.13 -4.07 -2.04
N LEU A 18 -20.16 -5.18 -2.78
CA LEU A 18 -18.95 -5.89 -3.24
C LEU A 18 -18.16 -5.10 -4.30
N SER A 19 -18.83 -4.34 -5.17
CA SER A 19 -18.18 -3.46 -6.14
C SER A 19 -17.67 -2.15 -5.51
N SER A 20 -18.37 -1.62 -4.51
CA SER A 20 -17.92 -0.41 -3.80
C SER A 20 -16.71 -0.67 -2.90
N LEU A 21 -16.61 -1.86 -2.27
CA LEU A 21 -15.45 -2.22 -1.45
C LEU A 21 -14.16 -2.29 -2.29
N SER A 22 -14.23 -2.88 -3.48
CA SER A 22 -13.10 -2.98 -4.42
C SER A 22 -12.64 -1.60 -4.93
N ILE A 23 -13.57 -0.69 -5.20
CA ILE A 23 -13.26 0.68 -5.64
C ILE A 23 -12.65 1.49 -4.48
N HIS A 24 -13.20 1.37 -3.27
CA HIS A 24 -12.64 2.04 -2.10
C HIS A 24 -11.24 1.55 -1.76
N GLN A 25 -10.95 0.25 -1.90
CA GLN A 25 -9.62 -0.33 -1.71
C GLN A 25 -8.63 0.25 -2.73
N LEU A 26 -8.99 0.27 -4.02
CA LEU A 26 -8.15 0.81 -5.09
C LEU A 26 -7.89 2.32 -4.94
N VAL A 27 -8.90 3.08 -4.50
CA VAL A 27 -8.77 4.53 -4.23
C VAL A 27 -7.88 4.78 -3.02
N PHE A 28 -7.97 3.95 -1.99
CA PHE A 28 -7.13 4.03 -0.81
C PHE A 28 -5.67 3.69 -1.13
N GLU A 29 -5.41 2.62 -1.90
CA GLU A 29 -4.07 2.24 -2.38
C GLU A 29 -3.43 3.33 -3.26
N ASN A 30 -4.21 3.93 -4.17
CA ASN A 30 -3.73 5.03 -4.99
C ASN A 30 -3.43 6.29 -4.17
N MET A 31 -4.26 6.63 -3.18
CA MET A 31 -3.97 7.77 -2.29
C MET A 31 -2.68 7.54 -1.50
N GLN A 32 -2.51 6.36 -0.89
CA GLN A 32 -1.32 6.06 -0.11
C GLN A 32 -0.04 6.10 -0.96
N GLN A 33 -0.06 5.49 -2.15
CA GLN A 33 1.09 5.57 -3.06
C GLN A 33 1.40 7.01 -3.51
N THR A 34 0.38 7.83 -3.73
CA THR A 34 0.55 9.21 -4.17
C THR A 34 1.10 10.08 -3.03
N GLU A 35 0.62 9.90 -1.80
CA GLU A 35 1.14 10.58 -0.62
C GLU A 35 2.60 10.21 -0.35
N MET A 36 2.96 8.93 -0.52
CA MET A 36 4.33 8.45 -0.33
C MET A 36 5.29 9.05 -1.37
N LYS A 37 4.91 9.01 -2.66
CA LYS A 37 5.68 9.66 -3.73
C LYS A 37 5.81 11.17 -3.52
N LEU A 38 4.76 11.82 -3.01
CA LEU A 38 4.79 13.23 -2.68
C LEU A 38 5.75 13.52 -1.51
N LEU A 39 5.79 12.66 -0.50
CA LEU A 39 6.71 12.78 0.62
C LEU A 39 8.17 12.60 0.19
N GLU A 40 8.46 11.56 -0.61
CA GLU A 40 9.79 11.34 -1.19
C GLU A 40 10.23 12.52 -2.05
N PHE A 41 9.32 13.06 -2.88
CA PHE A 41 9.60 14.22 -3.70
C PHE A 41 9.89 15.46 -2.85
N LYS A 42 9.11 15.70 -1.80
CA LYS A 42 9.34 16.81 -0.86
C LYS A 42 10.68 16.68 -0.13
N LEU A 43 11.04 15.49 0.34
CA LEU A 43 12.31 15.25 1.03
C LEU A 43 13.51 15.45 0.08
N LYS A 44 13.44 14.90 -1.14
CA LYS A 44 14.47 15.12 -2.17
C LYS A 44 14.58 16.59 -2.54
N PHE A 45 13.46 17.28 -2.70
CA PHE A 45 13.42 18.70 -3.05
C PHE A 45 14.01 19.58 -1.95
N ILE A 46 13.67 19.35 -0.67
CA ILE A 46 14.23 20.09 0.47
C ILE A 46 15.73 19.87 0.57
N SER A 47 16.20 18.62 0.52
CA SER A 47 17.62 18.29 0.58
C SER A 47 18.41 18.92 -0.58
N GLN A 48 17.86 18.88 -1.80
CA GLN A 48 18.49 19.48 -2.97
C GLN A 48 18.48 21.02 -2.90
N GLN A 49 17.44 21.61 -2.33
CA GLN A 49 17.35 23.05 -2.12
C GLN A 49 18.39 23.53 -1.09
N GLU A 50 18.55 22.83 0.03
CA GLU A 50 19.58 23.15 1.03
C GLU A 50 21.01 23.03 0.47
N GLN A 51 21.28 22.01 -0.34
CA GLN A 51 22.57 21.86 -1.04
C GLN A 51 22.82 22.99 -2.04
N ASN A 52 21.79 23.38 -2.82
CA ASN A 52 21.90 24.49 -3.77
C ASN A 52 22.12 25.83 -3.06
N ASP A 53 21.47 26.05 -1.91
CA ASP A 53 21.65 27.27 -1.10
C ASP A 53 23.07 27.33 -0.51
N LEU A 54 23.60 26.20 -0.02
CA LEU A 54 24.99 26.11 0.45
C LEU A 54 25.98 26.35 -0.69
N LEU A 55 25.78 25.73 -1.85
CA LEU A 55 26.64 25.92 -3.02
C LEU A 55 26.63 27.39 -3.48
N LYS A 56 25.45 28.01 -3.54
CA LYS A 56 25.31 29.43 -3.87
C LYS A 56 26.05 30.33 -2.90
N TYR A 57 25.94 30.06 -1.59
CA TYR A 57 26.68 30.79 -0.55
C TYR A 57 28.20 30.62 -0.71
N LEU A 58 28.68 29.40 -0.94
CA LEU A 58 30.11 29.12 -1.13
C LEU A 58 30.65 29.80 -2.39
N MET A 59 29.90 29.78 -3.50
CA MET A 59 30.27 30.49 -4.72
C MET A 59 30.35 32.01 -4.49
N GLU A 60 29.35 32.60 -3.81
CA GLU A 60 29.34 34.03 -3.50
C GLU A 60 30.50 34.42 -2.57
N LYS A 61 30.82 33.59 -1.57
CA LYS A 61 31.97 33.82 -0.69
C LYS A 61 33.32 33.64 -1.39
N SER A 62 33.45 32.64 -2.25
CA SER A 62 34.65 32.43 -3.07
C SER A 62 34.89 33.62 -4.00
N GLN A 63 33.83 34.16 -4.60
CA GLN A 63 33.93 35.35 -5.45
C GLN A 63 34.39 36.57 -4.64
N ASN A 64 33.77 36.81 -3.48
CA ASN A 64 34.18 37.92 -2.60
C ASN A 64 35.65 37.82 -2.16
N ILE A 65 36.14 36.61 -1.84
CA ILE A 65 37.56 36.40 -1.50
C ILE A 65 38.46 36.76 -2.70
N SER A 66 38.12 36.28 -3.90
CA SER A 66 38.85 36.62 -5.12
C SER A 66 38.90 38.13 -5.36
N ASP A 67 37.78 38.83 -5.20
CA ASP A 67 37.70 40.28 -5.41
C ASP A 67 38.55 41.06 -4.38
N ILE A 68 38.57 40.62 -3.11
CA ILE A 68 39.43 41.18 -2.06
C ILE A 68 40.91 40.94 -2.39
N GLU A 69 41.27 39.74 -2.85
CA GLU A 69 42.66 39.41 -3.23
C GLU A 69 43.15 40.24 -4.42
N GLN A 70 42.30 40.41 -5.45
CA GLN A 70 42.60 41.29 -6.59
C GLN A 70 42.78 42.74 -6.16
N THR A 71 41.87 43.24 -5.31
CA THR A 71 41.94 44.62 -4.79
C THR A 71 43.22 44.83 -3.98
N LYS A 72 43.59 43.87 -3.13
CA LYS A 72 44.84 43.90 -2.36
C LYS A 72 46.07 43.91 -3.26
N LEU A 73 46.09 43.08 -4.31
CA LEU A 73 47.19 43.06 -5.27
C LEU A 73 47.34 44.42 -5.96
N PHE A 74 46.22 45.03 -6.35
CA PHE A 74 46.20 46.36 -6.94
C PHE A 74 46.73 47.43 -5.96
N SER A 75 46.32 47.40 -4.69
CA SER A 75 46.85 48.29 -3.65
C SER A 75 48.36 48.14 -3.47
N ILE A 76 48.90 46.92 -3.48
CA ILE A 76 50.35 46.68 -3.38
C ILE A 76 51.11 47.26 -4.58
N ILE A 77 50.55 47.13 -5.79
CA ILE A 77 51.14 47.70 -7.00
C ILE A 77 51.15 49.23 -6.91
N GLN A 78 50.05 49.83 -6.46
CA GLN A 78 49.95 51.27 -6.25
C GLN A 78 50.93 51.77 -5.17
N GLN A 79 51.11 51.04 -4.06
CA GLN A 79 52.10 51.36 -3.03
C GLN A 79 53.49 51.44 -3.62
N ARG A 80 53.91 50.39 -4.36
CA ARG A 80 55.22 50.35 -5.01
C ARG A 80 55.42 51.46 -6.04
N SER A 81 54.35 51.88 -6.71
CA SER A 81 54.41 53.01 -7.64
C SER A 81 54.64 54.33 -6.91
N LEU A 82 53.90 54.57 -5.82
CA LEU A 82 54.05 55.76 -4.98
C LEU A 82 55.42 55.81 -4.29
N GLU A 83 55.95 54.67 -3.83
CA GLU A 83 57.31 54.59 -3.27
C GLU A 83 58.36 55.10 -4.27
N ARG A 84 58.28 54.65 -5.53
CA ARG A 84 59.19 55.12 -6.59
C ARG A 84 59.02 56.61 -6.87
N GLU A 85 57.79 57.11 -6.89
CA GLU A 85 57.51 58.54 -7.12
C GLU A 85 58.09 59.39 -5.99
N ILE A 86 57.90 58.96 -4.73
CA ILE A 86 58.51 59.61 -3.56
C ILE A 86 60.04 59.62 -3.67
N ASP A 87 60.67 58.52 -4.07
CA ASP A 87 62.12 58.45 -4.20
C ASP A 87 62.65 59.36 -5.33
N LEU A 88 61.95 59.46 -6.45
CA LEU A 88 62.30 60.38 -7.54
C LEU A 88 62.20 61.85 -7.10
N VAL A 89 61.11 62.23 -6.42
CA VAL A 89 60.92 63.60 -5.94
C VAL A 89 61.96 63.95 -4.87
N ARG A 90 62.31 63.01 -3.98
CA ARG A 90 63.42 63.18 -3.02
C ARG A 90 64.75 63.43 -3.72
N GLN A 91 65.05 62.67 -4.77
CA GLN A 91 66.27 62.84 -5.53
C GLN A 91 66.31 64.21 -6.24
N GLU A 92 65.19 64.65 -6.82
CA GLU A 92 65.07 65.98 -7.44
C GLU A 92 65.26 67.10 -6.42
N LEU A 93 64.70 66.95 -5.21
CA LEU A 93 64.88 67.88 -4.10
C LEU A 93 66.36 67.97 -3.71
N GLU A 94 67.03 66.83 -3.49
CA GLU A 94 68.45 66.78 -3.12
C GLU A 94 69.35 67.44 -4.18
N ILE A 95 69.06 67.24 -5.47
CA ILE A 95 69.79 67.90 -6.57
C ILE A 95 69.55 69.42 -6.53
N THR A 96 68.32 69.85 -6.28
CA THR A 96 67.95 71.26 -6.29
C THR A 96 68.53 72.00 -5.08
N GLU A 97 68.52 71.39 -3.89
CA GLU A 97 69.21 71.87 -2.69
C GLU A 97 70.72 72.02 -2.93
N LYS A 98 71.38 71.01 -3.52
CA LYS A 98 72.81 71.09 -3.86
C LYS A 98 73.11 72.25 -4.82
N LYS A 99 72.22 72.52 -5.79
CA LYS A 99 72.36 73.68 -6.70
C LYS A 99 72.18 75.00 -5.95
N THR A 100 71.20 75.11 -5.05
CA THR A 100 71.03 76.30 -4.20
C THR A 100 72.30 76.60 -3.41
N ILE A 101 72.88 75.58 -2.76
CA ILE A 101 74.13 75.72 -1.99
C ILE A 101 75.30 76.16 -2.89
N GLN A 102 75.42 75.60 -4.11
CA GLN A 102 76.44 76.01 -5.07
C GLN A 102 76.28 77.47 -5.51
N PHE A 103 75.04 77.95 -5.70
CA PHE A 103 74.80 79.36 -6.00
C PHE A 103 75.21 80.25 -4.84
N GLU A 104 74.92 79.88 -3.59
CA GLU A 104 75.35 80.63 -2.40
C GLU A 104 76.88 80.71 -2.30
N GLN A 105 77.59 79.60 -2.53
CA GLN A 105 79.05 79.55 -2.47
C GLN A 105 79.75 80.37 -3.56
N THR A 106 79.11 80.53 -4.73
CA THR A 106 79.67 81.28 -5.86
C THR A 106 79.27 82.76 -5.86
N PHE A 107 78.23 83.13 -5.10
CA PHE A 107 77.72 84.48 -4.97
C PHE A 107 78.72 85.47 -4.36
N ASP A 108 79.51 85.04 -3.37
CA ASP A 108 80.43 85.91 -2.65
C ASP A 108 81.63 86.37 -3.51
N ASN A 109 81.94 85.66 -4.59
CA ASN A 109 83.13 85.88 -5.44
C ASN A 109 82.81 86.47 -6.82
N SER A 110 81.57 86.90 -7.07
CA SER A 110 81.11 87.30 -8.42
C SER A 110 80.85 88.81 -8.57
N ASP A 111 80.91 89.30 -9.82
CA ASP A 111 80.60 90.69 -10.18
C ASP A 111 79.11 91.02 -9.99
N GLU A 112 78.78 92.30 -9.85
CA GLU A 112 77.45 92.78 -9.44
C GLU A 112 76.31 92.39 -10.41
N GLY A 113 76.58 92.35 -11.72
CA GLY A 113 75.63 91.84 -12.72
C GLY A 113 75.44 90.32 -12.68
N ILE A 114 76.46 89.57 -12.25
CA ILE A 114 76.41 88.12 -12.05
C ILE A 114 75.64 87.80 -10.77
N LYS A 115 75.82 88.60 -9.71
CA LYS A 115 75.07 88.50 -8.45
C LYS A 115 73.56 88.59 -8.66
N PHE A 116 73.08 89.58 -9.43
CA PHE A 116 71.65 89.70 -9.75
C PHE A 116 71.08 88.48 -10.49
N HIS A 117 71.86 87.89 -11.41
CA HIS A 117 71.44 86.69 -12.12
C HIS A 117 71.42 85.45 -11.20
N MET A 118 72.44 85.29 -10.35
CA MET A 118 72.52 84.22 -9.36
C MET A 118 71.40 84.29 -8.32
N GLU A 119 71.05 85.48 -7.86
CA GLU A 119 69.93 85.69 -6.92
C GLU A 119 68.58 85.27 -7.53
N ASN A 120 68.34 85.60 -8.80
CA ASN A 120 67.16 85.13 -9.52
C ASN A 120 67.14 83.60 -9.72
N LEU A 121 68.29 82.97 -9.98
CA LEU A 121 68.40 81.52 -10.09
C LEU A 121 68.19 80.83 -8.74
N LYS A 122 68.70 81.42 -7.66
CA LYS A 122 68.48 80.97 -6.28
C LYS A 122 67.00 81.00 -5.92
N LEU A 123 66.33 82.13 -6.13
CA LEU A 123 64.87 82.27 -5.94
C LEU A 123 64.06 81.23 -6.73
N LYS A 124 64.48 80.89 -7.95
CA LYS A 124 63.85 79.82 -8.73
C LYS A 124 64.06 78.43 -8.11
N CYS A 125 65.26 78.15 -7.59
CA CYS A 125 65.56 76.89 -6.90
C CYS A 125 64.78 76.79 -5.59
N ASP A 126 64.72 77.84 -4.79
CA ASP A 126 63.99 77.88 -3.51
C ASP A 126 62.49 77.67 -3.74
N ASN A 127 61.90 78.32 -4.74
CA ASN A 127 60.50 78.08 -5.13
C ASN A 127 60.26 76.64 -5.58
N LYS A 128 61.20 76.05 -6.32
CA LYS A 128 61.10 74.65 -6.77
C LYS A 128 61.26 73.68 -5.60
N ASN A 129 62.13 73.96 -4.62
CA ASN A 129 62.26 73.17 -3.40
C ASN A 129 60.95 73.16 -2.61
N ILE A 130 60.34 74.33 -2.38
CA ILE A 130 59.05 74.44 -1.70
C ILE A 130 57.97 73.60 -2.42
N GLN A 131 57.92 73.67 -3.76
CA GLN A 131 56.97 72.85 -4.54
C GLN A 131 57.20 71.35 -4.36
N LEU A 132 58.46 70.90 -4.42
CA LEU A 132 58.83 69.49 -4.25
C LEU A 132 58.55 69.00 -2.82
N GLU A 133 58.74 69.85 -1.80
CA GLU A 133 58.40 69.53 -0.41
C GLU A 133 56.88 69.33 -0.23
N PHE A 134 56.05 70.21 -0.81
CA PHE A 134 54.60 70.04 -0.79
C PHE A 134 54.15 68.77 -1.53
N GLU A 135 54.76 68.47 -2.67
CA GLU A 135 54.48 67.25 -3.43
C GLU A 135 54.88 65.98 -2.65
N LEU A 136 56.04 66.00 -1.97
CA LEU A 136 56.46 64.92 -1.08
C LEU A 136 55.50 64.69 0.08
N LEU A 137 55.01 65.76 0.71
CA LEU A 137 54.05 65.66 1.80
C LEU A 137 52.76 64.99 1.31
N ARG A 138 52.23 65.45 0.17
CA ARG A 138 51.02 64.89 -0.45
C ARG A 138 51.18 63.42 -0.83
N LEU A 139 52.32 63.03 -1.39
CA LEU A 139 52.58 61.64 -1.76
C LEU A 139 52.71 60.75 -0.51
N ARG A 140 53.32 61.25 0.58
CA ARG A 140 53.40 60.50 1.85
C ARG A 140 52.04 60.28 2.49
N GLU A 141 51.17 61.29 2.53
CA GLU A 141 49.81 61.14 3.05
C GLU A 141 49.05 60.05 2.29
N ARG A 142 49.08 60.10 0.96
CA ARG A 142 48.43 59.13 0.09
C ARG A 142 49.01 57.71 0.24
N TYR A 143 50.31 57.61 0.47
CA TYR A 143 50.97 56.33 0.76
C TYR A 143 50.50 55.74 2.10
N ASN A 144 50.36 56.58 3.14
CA ASN A 144 49.88 56.15 4.46
C ASN A 144 48.42 55.68 4.40
N GLU A 145 47.53 56.40 3.70
CA GLU A 145 46.14 55.99 3.48
C GLU A 145 46.07 54.60 2.83
N LEU A 146 46.94 54.35 1.84
CA LEU A 146 46.99 53.09 1.13
C LEU A 146 47.51 51.93 2.00
N ILE A 147 48.42 52.21 2.96
CA ILE A 147 48.85 51.24 3.98
C ILE A 147 47.68 50.87 4.90
N GLU A 148 46.95 51.86 5.41
CA GLU A 148 45.80 51.62 6.29
C GLU A 148 44.74 50.79 5.57
N HIS A 149 44.39 51.15 4.33
CA HIS A 149 43.44 50.39 3.52
C HIS A 149 43.91 48.93 3.30
N THR A 150 45.20 48.73 3.02
CA THR A 150 45.78 47.38 2.85
C THR A 150 45.70 46.55 4.14
N ASN A 151 45.91 47.18 5.30
CA ASN A 151 45.80 46.51 6.59
C ASN A 151 44.34 46.10 6.89
N THR A 152 43.37 46.95 6.57
CA THR A 152 41.94 46.64 6.70
C THR A 152 41.55 45.45 5.81
N LEU A 153 41.93 45.48 4.52
CA LEU A 153 41.67 44.35 3.61
C LEU A 153 42.29 43.04 4.09
N LYS A 154 43.49 43.11 4.69
CA LYS A 154 44.16 41.92 5.25
C LYS A 154 43.38 41.34 6.43
N TYR A 155 42.80 42.19 7.28
CA TYR A 155 41.96 41.75 8.38
C TYR A 155 40.66 41.10 7.88
N GLU A 156 39.98 41.74 6.92
CA GLU A 156 38.75 41.22 6.31
C GLU A 156 38.97 39.87 5.61
N LEU A 157 40.06 39.74 4.86
CA LEU A 157 40.45 38.49 4.21
C LEU A 157 40.64 37.35 5.23
N ASN A 158 41.37 37.61 6.31
CA ASN A 158 41.59 36.61 7.37
C ASN A 158 40.25 36.19 8.02
N ASN A 159 39.32 37.12 8.21
CA ASN A 159 38.02 36.81 8.78
C ASN A 159 37.15 35.98 7.81
N ALA A 160 37.14 36.35 6.53
CA ALA A 160 36.43 35.60 5.49
C ALA A 160 36.96 34.16 5.35
N GLN A 161 38.28 33.98 5.39
CA GLN A 161 38.92 32.67 5.35
C GLN A 161 38.57 31.81 6.57
N LYS A 162 38.50 32.39 7.78
CA LYS A 162 38.06 31.67 8.97
C LYS A 162 36.61 31.19 8.87
N GLN A 163 35.71 32.08 8.42
CA GLN A 163 34.29 31.73 8.24
C GLN A 163 34.10 30.62 7.20
N LEU A 164 34.85 30.67 6.09
CA LEU A 164 34.84 29.62 5.08
C LEU A 164 35.26 28.28 5.68
N HIS A 165 36.38 28.26 6.41
CA HIS A 165 36.91 27.05 7.02
C HIS A 165 36.00 26.44 8.10
N GLU A 166 35.30 27.27 8.88
CA GLU A 166 34.30 26.80 9.84
C GLU A 166 33.10 26.13 9.17
N LYS A 167 32.68 26.62 7.99
CA LYS A 167 31.59 26.05 7.21
C LYS A 167 32.00 24.75 6.49
N GLU A 168 33.21 24.69 5.93
CA GLU A 168 33.79 23.47 5.34
C GLU A 168 33.85 22.31 6.35
N LYS A 169 34.06 22.58 7.64
CA LYS A 169 34.04 21.54 8.68
C LYS A 169 32.67 20.93 8.94
N ILE A 170 31.59 21.63 8.61
CA ILE A 170 30.22 21.17 8.84
C ILE A 170 29.75 20.26 7.69
N GLU A 171 30.26 20.49 6.48
CA GLU A 171 29.95 19.72 5.28
C GLU A 171 30.11 18.20 5.43
N PRO A 172 31.20 17.64 6.00
CA PRO A 172 31.32 16.20 6.18
C PRO A 172 30.32 15.63 7.20
N ASN A 173 29.96 16.38 8.24
CA ASN A 173 28.93 15.94 9.20
C ASN A 173 27.55 15.88 8.55
N LEU A 174 27.22 16.89 7.74
CA LEU A 174 25.96 16.92 6.99
C LEU A 174 25.89 15.74 6.01
N ASN A 175 26.99 15.42 5.35
CA ASN A 175 27.07 14.29 4.42
C ASN A 175 26.90 12.94 5.14
N VAL A 176 27.49 12.78 6.33
CA VAL A 176 27.33 11.58 7.16
C VAL A 176 25.87 11.41 7.61
N ASP A 177 25.20 12.49 8.02
CA ASP A 177 23.81 12.41 8.48
C ASP A 177 22.84 12.16 7.31
N LEU A 178 23.11 12.75 6.14
CA LEU A 178 22.40 12.43 4.89
C LEU A 178 22.56 10.95 4.50
N GLU A 179 23.77 10.41 4.60
CA GLU A 179 24.03 9.00 4.30
C GLU A 179 23.32 8.05 5.29
N LYS A 180 23.23 8.42 6.57
CA LYS A 180 22.42 7.67 7.55
C LYS A 180 20.93 7.71 7.20
N GLU A 181 20.39 8.86 6.84
CA GLU A 181 18.98 8.97 6.46
C GLU A 181 18.69 8.23 5.14
N ARG A 182 19.63 8.23 4.19
CA ARG A 182 19.55 7.40 2.98
C ARG A 182 19.44 5.91 3.32
N ARG A 183 20.28 5.40 4.23
CA ARG A 183 20.21 4.00 4.67
C ARG A 183 18.90 3.67 5.36
N ARG A 184 18.37 4.57 6.20
CA ARG A 184 17.04 4.39 6.81
C ARG A 184 15.94 4.33 5.75
N ALA A 185 16.02 5.16 4.71
CA ALA A 185 15.07 5.11 3.60
C ALA A 185 15.15 3.77 2.86
N ASP A 186 16.34 3.24 2.61
CA ASP A 186 16.54 1.92 2.00
C ASP A 186 15.97 0.78 2.88
N GLU A 187 16.14 0.86 4.21
CA GLU A 187 15.53 -0.08 5.17
C GLU A 187 14.00 -0.03 5.11
N PHE A 188 13.40 1.17 5.12
CA PHE A 188 11.96 1.34 4.98
C PHE A 188 11.42 0.80 3.64
N GLU A 189 12.14 0.99 2.54
CA GLU A 189 11.73 0.46 1.23
C GLU A 189 11.72 -1.09 1.23
N ASN A 190 12.70 -1.71 1.90
CA ASN A 190 12.75 -3.16 2.03
C ASN A 190 11.64 -3.71 2.93
N ASP A 191 11.35 -3.05 4.05
CA ASP A 191 10.24 -3.41 4.93
C ASP A 191 8.90 -3.28 4.21
N TYR A 192 8.72 -2.22 3.42
CA TYR A 192 7.54 -2.03 2.59
C TYR A 192 7.36 -3.17 1.58
N LYS A 193 8.41 -3.54 0.83
CA LYS A 193 8.37 -4.67 -0.12
C LYS A 193 8.02 -5.98 0.58
N SER A 194 8.60 -6.23 1.75
CA SER A 194 8.30 -7.40 2.58
C SER A 194 6.84 -7.44 3.03
N LEU A 195 6.30 -6.29 3.45
CA LEU A 195 4.91 -6.15 3.86
C LEU A 195 3.95 -6.33 2.67
N GLN A 196 4.31 -5.81 1.50
CA GLN A 196 3.53 -5.94 0.28
C GLN A 196 3.40 -7.41 -0.14
N ILE A 197 4.50 -8.18 -0.10
CA ILE A 197 4.47 -9.63 -0.37
C ILE A 197 3.53 -10.36 0.61
N LYS A 198 3.56 -10.01 1.91
CA LYS A 198 2.67 -10.61 2.91
C LYS A 198 1.20 -10.24 2.66
N TYR A 199 0.95 -9.00 2.24
CA TYR A 199 -0.40 -8.55 1.90
C TYR A 199 -0.94 -9.32 0.69
N ASP A 200 -0.15 -9.45 -0.37
CA ASP A 200 -0.54 -10.20 -1.58
C ASP A 200 -0.87 -11.68 -1.25
N ASP A 201 -0.07 -12.31 -0.38
CA ASP A 201 -0.34 -13.68 0.13
C ASP A 201 -1.68 -13.74 0.91
N VAL A 202 -1.96 -12.76 1.76
CA VAL A 202 -3.25 -12.69 2.48
C VAL A 202 -4.41 -12.50 1.51
N CYS A 203 -4.29 -11.62 0.53
CA CYS A 203 -5.31 -11.41 -0.51
C CYS A 203 -5.60 -12.69 -1.28
N GLU A 204 -4.57 -13.45 -1.65
CA GLU A 204 -4.73 -14.71 -2.36
C GLU A 204 -5.40 -15.79 -1.48
N ARG A 205 -5.03 -15.88 -0.20
CA ARG A 205 -5.70 -16.78 0.75
C ARG A 205 -7.18 -16.45 0.93
N ILE A 206 -7.51 -15.16 1.04
CA ILE A 206 -8.91 -14.70 1.10
C ILE A 206 -9.65 -15.09 -0.17
N ARG A 207 -9.05 -14.88 -1.35
CA ARG A 207 -9.64 -15.27 -2.64
C ARG A 207 -9.94 -16.76 -2.69
N ILE A 208 -9.00 -17.61 -2.28
CA ILE A 208 -9.18 -19.07 -2.22
C ILE A 208 -10.31 -19.44 -1.25
N ALA A 209 -10.32 -18.87 -0.04
CA ALA A 209 -11.34 -19.13 0.97
C ALA A 209 -12.74 -18.74 0.49
N THR A 210 -12.87 -17.62 -0.23
CA THR A 210 -14.15 -17.19 -0.83
C THR A 210 -14.67 -18.21 -1.83
N HIS A 211 -13.82 -18.73 -2.74
CA HIS A 211 -14.24 -19.75 -3.70
C HIS A 211 -14.65 -21.06 -3.01
N GLN A 212 -13.95 -21.44 -1.94
CA GLN A 212 -14.32 -22.62 -1.14
C GLN A 212 -15.69 -22.42 -0.46
N LEU A 213 -15.95 -21.24 0.08
CA LEU A 213 -17.23 -20.91 0.70
C LEU A 213 -18.38 -20.97 -0.32
N GLU A 214 -18.18 -20.42 -1.52
CA GLU A 214 -19.16 -20.50 -2.61
C GLU A 214 -19.48 -21.96 -2.98
N HIS A 215 -18.46 -22.80 -3.10
CA HIS A 215 -18.65 -24.23 -3.37
C HIS A 215 -19.45 -24.92 -2.25
N VAL A 216 -19.12 -24.67 -0.98
CA VAL A 216 -19.87 -25.21 0.16
C VAL A 216 -21.32 -24.74 0.15
N GLN A 217 -21.55 -23.48 -0.23
CA GLN A 217 -22.90 -22.92 -0.30
C GLN A 217 -23.74 -23.60 -1.39
N ILE A 218 -23.17 -23.89 -2.56
CA ILE A 218 -23.83 -24.67 -3.61
C ILE A 218 -24.21 -26.06 -3.10
N VAL A 219 -23.26 -26.78 -2.51
CA VAL A 219 -23.49 -28.13 -1.97
C VAL A 219 -24.58 -28.13 -0.89
N LEU A 220 -24.61 -27.12 -0.03
CA LEU A 220 -25.62 -26.97 1.00
C LEU A 220 -27.01 -26.77 0.40
N GLU A 221 -27.14 -25.94 -0.63
CA GLU A 221 -28.41 -25.72 -1.34
C GLU A 221 -28.91 -27.00 -2.01
N GLU A 222 -28.02 -27.74 -2.69
CA GLU A 222 -28.35 -29.01 -3.32
C GLU A 222 -28.79 -30.06 -2.30
N THR A 223 -28.05 -30.17 -1.19
CA THR A 223 -28.38 -31.08 -0.09
C THR A 223 -29.72 -30.73 0.54
N SER A 224 -30.00 -29.45 0.76
CA SER A 224 -31.29 -28.98 1.30
C SER A 224 -32.45 -29.36 0.38
N ARG A 225 -32.31 -29.15 -0.94
CA ARG A 225 -33.32 -29.58 -1.92
C ARG A 225 -33.55 -31.09 -1.90
N ARG A 226 -32.48 -31.91 -1.76
CA ARG A 226 -32.61 -33.36 -1.68
C ARG A 226 -33.32 -33.80 -0.39
N CYS A 227 -33.04 -33.15 0.74
CA CYS A 227 -33.75 -33.40 1.99
C CYS A 227 -35.26 -33.13 1.85
N GLU A 228 -35.64 -32.00 1.25
CA GLU A 228 -37.06 -31.68 1.00
C GLU A 228 -37.75 -32.72 0.09
N GLN A 229 -37.05 -33.22 -0.94
CA GLN A 229 -37.56 -34.29 -1.80
C GLN A 229 -37.77 -35.59 -1.01
N LEU A 230 -36.79 -35.99 -0.20
CA LEU A 230 -36.87 -37.19 0.64
C LEU A 230 -38.01 -37.10 1.66
N GLU A 231 -38.28 -35.92 2.23
CA GLU A 231 -39.42 -35.72 3.12
C GLU A 231 -40.77 -35.89 2.42
N LYS A 232 -40.88 -35.46 1.16
CA LYS A 232 -42.08 -35.71 0.33
C LYS A 232 -42.23 -37.18 0.00
N GLU A 233 -41.17 -37.83 -0.51
CA GLU A 233 -41.16 -39.27 -0.81
C GLU A 233 -41.56 -40.10 0.44
N LYS A 234 -41.02 -39.76 1.62
CA LYS A 234 -41.40 -40.38 2.89
C LYS A 234 -42.88 -40.22 3.21
N SER A 235 -43.44 -39.04 3.00
CA SER A 235 -44.86 -38.76 3.25
C SER A 235 -45.78 -39.54 2.30
N GLU A 236 -45.41 -39.64 1.03
CA GLU A 236 -46.13 -40.44 0.03
C GLU A 236 -46.10 -41.93 0.36
N ILE A 237 -44.94 -42.47 0.73
CA ILE A 237 -44.78 -43.86 1.16
C ILE A 237 -45.63 -44.14 2.41
N ASN A 238 -45.63 -43.24 3.39
CA ASN A 238 -46.45 -43.40 4.60
C ASN A 238 -47.94 -43.45 4.25
N ALA A 239 -48.42 -42.56 3.38
CA ALA A 239 -49.82 -42.57 2.93
C ALA A 239 -50.18 -43.85 2.16
N GLN A 240 -49.29 -44.32 1.28
CA GLN A 240 -49.47 -45.59 0.58
C GLN A 240 -49.49 -46.79 1.53
N SER A 241 -48.59 -46.80 2.52
CA SER A 241 -48.51 -47.85 3.54
C SER A 241 -49.79 -47.90 4.39
N GLU A 242 -50.33 -46.74 4.78
CA GLU A 242 -51.59 -46.65 5.52
C GLU A 242 -52.77 -47.16 4.69
N TYR A 243 -52.85 -46.76 3.42
CA TYR A 243 -53.87 -47.26 2.49
C TYR A 243 -53.80 -48.78 2.30
N LEU A 244 -52.61 -49.33 2.06
CA LEU A 244 -52.41 -50.78 1.91
C LEU A 244 -52.75 -51.53 3.20
N SER A 245 -52.36 -51.00 4.36
CA SER A 245 -52.70 -51.59 5.67
C SER A 245 -54.22 -51.67 5.87
N GLN A 246 -54.95 -50.60 5.52
CA GLN A 246 -56.41 -50.58 5.59
C GLN A 246 -57.04 -51.60 4.63
N ASN A 247 -56.52 -51.73 3.42
CA ASN A 247 -56.97 -52.74 2.45
C ASN A 247 -56.74 -54.16 2.94
N VAL A 248 -55.57 -54.45 3.51
CA VAL A 248 -55.26 -55.76 4.10
C VAL A 248 -56.22 -56.08 5.24
N LEU A 249 -56.50 -55.12 6.14
CA LEU A 249 -57.49 -55.27 7.21
C LEU A 249 -58.89 -55.57 6.66
N ASN A 250 -59.34 -54.80 5.66
CA ASN A 250 -60.64 -54.99 5.01
C ASN A 250 -60.77 -56.38 4.37
N VAL A 251 -59.74 -56.82 3.63
CA VAL A 251 -59.71 -58.14 2.99
C VAL A 251 -59.69 -59.25 4.04
N THR A 252 -58.86 -59.11 5.08
CA THR A 252 -58.79 -60.07 6.19
C THR A 252 -60.13 -60.22 6.89
N SER A 253 -60.84 -59.11 7.15
CA SER A 253 -62.19 -59.14 7.71
C SER A 253 -63.19 -59.88 6.81
N LYS A 254 -63.21 -59.55 5.51
CA LYS A 254 -64.06 -60.25 4.53
C LYS A 254 -63.82 -61.75 4.48
N TYR A 255 -62.56 -62.19 4.53
CA TYR A 255 -62.24 -63.62 4.55
C TYR A 255 -62.60 -64.29 5.87
N LYS A 256 -62.44 -63.59 7.01
CA LYS A 256 -62.89 -64.06 8.32
C LYS A 256 -64.40 -64.29 8.34
N ASP A 257 -65.18 -63.38 7.78
CA ASP A 257 -66.64 -63.51 7.66
C ASP A 257 -67.02 -64.70 6.80
N LYS A 258 -66.38 -64.89 5.64
CA LYS A 258 -66.59 -66.07 4.79
C LYS A 258 -66.23 -67.37 5.50
N LEU A 259 -65.12 -67.39 6.24
CA LEU A 259 -64.69 -68.55 7.01
C LEU A 259 -65.72 -68.91 8.09
N ASN A 260 -66.25 -67.91 8.80
CA ASN A 260 -67.31 -68.09 9.79
C ASN A 260 -68.58 -68.69 9.15
N ILE A 261 -68.99 -68.19 7.98
CA ILE A 261 -70.15 -68.74 7.24
C ILE A 261 -69.92 -70.21 6.88
N ILE A 262 -68.73 -70.55 6.36
CA ILE A 262 -68.38 -71.94 6.01
C ILE A 262 -68.41 -72.82 7.26
N LYS A 263 -67.83 -72.35 8.37
CA LYS A 263 -67.81 -73.08 9.63
C LYS A 263 -69.23 -73.37 10.14
N VAL A 264 -70.12 -72.38 10.14
CA VAL A 264 -71.54 -72.56 10.51
C VAL A 264 -72.24 -73.57 9.59
N ARG A 265 -72.01 -73.50 8.27
CA ARG A 265 -72.60 -74.44 7.31
C ARG A 265 -72.08 -75.87 7.50
N LEU A 266 -70.80 -76.04 7.80
CA LEU A 266 -70.22 -77.36 8.12
C LEU A 266 -70.84 -77.93 9.41
N GLU A 267 -70.93 -77.14 10.48
CA GLU A 267 -71.57 -77.53 11.74
C GLU A 267 -73.06 -77.89 11.55
N GLN A 268 -73.75 -77.22 10.62
CA GLN A 268 -75.14 -77.54 10.26
C GLN A 268 -75.23 -78.86 9.47
N ALA A 269 -74.39 -79.05 8.45
CA ALA A 269 -74.35 -80.28 7.67
C ALA A 269 -73.98 -81.50 8.53
N GLU A 270 -73.08 -81.35 9.50
CA GLU A 270 -72.78 -82.40 10.48
C GLU A 270 -73.96 -82.75 11.37
N ARG A 271 -74.74 -81.75 11.83
CA ARG A 271 -75.96 -81.98 12.60
C ARG A 271 -77.00 -82.74 11.78
N GLU A 272 -77.25 -82.30 10.56
CA GLU A 272 -78.16 -82.98 9.63
C GLU A 272 -77.72 -84.43 9.37
N ARG A 273 -76.41 -84.66 9.20
CA ARG A 273 -75.85 -86.01 9.04
C ARG A 273 -76.10 -86.89 10.26
N ARG A 274 -75.91 -86.36 11.48
CA ARG A 274 -76.19 -87.08 12.74
C ARG A 274 -77.68 -87.38 12.90
N GLU A 275 -78.56 -86.44 12.54
CA GLU A 275 -80.01 -86.68 12.56
C GLU A 275 -80.45 -87.76 11.57
N VAL A 276 -79.88 -87.77 10.37
CA VAL A 276 -80.13 -88.83 9.37
C VAL A 276 -79.62 -90.18 9.89
N GLN A 277 -78.44 -90.22 10.52
CA GLN A 277 -77.93 -91.45 11.16
C GLN A 277 -78.89 -91.94 12.24
N LEU A 278 -79.34 -91.07 13.14
CA LEU A 278 -80.33 -91.41 14.18
C LEU A 278 -81.67 -91.88 13.59
N ARG A 279 -82.14 -91.27 12.50
CA ARG A 279 -83.34 -91.75 11.77
C ARG A 279 -83.12 -93.12 11.14
N ASN A 280 -81.96 -93.37 10.54
CA ASN A 280 -81.62 -94.66 9.95
C ASN A 280 -81.47 -95.76 11.01
N GLU A 281 -80.87 -95.44 12.17
CA GLU A 281 -80.80 -96.34 13.32
C GLU A 281 -82.19 -96.63 13.89
N LYS A 282 -83.08 -95.63 13.96
CA LYS A 282 -84.48 -95.83 14.32
C LYS A 282 -85.22 -96.72 13.31
N PHE A 283 -85.01 -96.49 12.01
CA PHE A 283 -85.53 -97.35 10.93
C PHE A 283 -85.00 -98.80 10.99
N GLN A 284 -83.76 -99.00 11.45
CA GLN A 284 -83.21 -100.34 11.65
C GLN A 284 -83.76 -101.00 12.92
N ASN A 285 -83.99 -100.23 14.00
CA ASN A 285 -84.58 -100.73 15.24
C ASN A 285 -86.09 -101.02 15.12
N ASP A 286 -86.81 -100.35 14.22
CA ASP A 286 -88.23 -100.60 13.94
C ASP A 286 -88.46 -101.79 12.98
N ARG A 287 -87.38 -102.42 12.45
CA ARG A 287 -87.49 -103.72 11.76
C ARG A 287 -87.61 -104.82 12.81
N GLN A 288 -88.84 -105.23 13.11
CA GLN A 288 -89.06 -106.56 13.64
C GLN A 288 -88.48 -107.61 12.67
N PRO A 289 -87.78 -108.65 13.17
CA PRO A 289 -87.30 -109.74 12.33
C PRO A 289 -88.52 -110.55 11.85
N PHE A 290 -88.87 -110.38 10.57
CA PHE A 290 -89.79 -111.28 9.88
C PHE A 290 -89.07 -112.61 9.63
N ASP A 291 -89.46 -113.64 10.38
CA ASP A 291 -89.00 -115.01 10.21
C ASP A 291 -89.72 -115.66 9.02
N VAL A 292 -89.14 -115.54 7.82
CA VAL A 292 -89.67 -116.11 6.58
C VAL A 292 -89.02 -117.47 6.32
N LYS A 293 -89.52 -118.50 6.99
CA LYS A 293 -89.43 -119.91 6.55
C LYS A 293 -90.81 -120.55 6.53
N LYS A 294 -91.65 -120.07 5.61
CA LYS A 294 -92.71 -120.82 4.91
C LYS A 294 -93.48 -119.82 4.06
N PHE A 295 -93.20 -119.75 2.77
CA PHE A 295 -94.12 -120.23 1.74
C PHE A 295 -93.52 -120.07 0.35
N ASN A 296 -93.60 -121.16 -0.41
CA ASN A 296 -93.32 -121.28 -1.83
C ASN A 296 -94.17 -120.30 -2.64
N MET A 297 -93.57 -119.65 -3.64
CA MET A 297 -93.95 -119.77 -5.06
C MET A 297 -93.04 -118.89 -5.93
N VAL A 298 -91.98 -119.52 -6.45
CA VAL A 298 -91.63 -119.64 -7.89
C VAL A 298 -92.00 -118.47 -8.84
N SER A 299 -90.93 -117.83 -9.34
CA SER A 299 -90.64 -117.49 -10.74
C SER A 299 -91.00 -116.12 -11.34
N SER A 300 -89.93 -115.36 -11.56
CA SER A 300 -89.55 -114.65 -12.79
C SER A 300 -90.57 -113.75 -13.51
N CYS A 301 -90.32 -112.44 -13.46
CA CYS A 301 -90.43 -111.58 -14.64
C CYS A 301 -89.39 -110.47 -14.56
N GLN A 302 -88.49 -110.45 -15.54
CA GLN A 302 -87.65 -109.32 -15.91
C GLN A 302 -88.54 -108.22 -16.53
N PHE A 303 -88.27 -106.95 -16.23
CA PHE A 303 -88.67 -105.85 -17.11
C PHE A 303 -87.57 -104.78 -17.13
N ASN A 304 -86.95 -104.65 -18.30
CA ASN A 304 -86.17 -103.50 -18.74
C ASN A 304 -87.11 -102.34 -19.07
N TYR A 305 -86.65 -101.10 -18.84
CA TYR A 305 -86.87 -99.86 -19.63
C TYR A 305 -86.28 -98.68 -18.82
N PHE A 306 -85.62 -97.65 -19.35
CA PHE A 306 -85.32 -97.19 -20.70
C PHE A 306 -84.04 -96.31 -20.62
N LEU A 307 -83.17 -96.40 -21.62
CA LEU A 307 -82.05 -95.50 -21.91
C LEU A 307 -82.45 -94.56 -23.06
N ASN A 308 -81.85 -93.36 -23.06
CA ASN A 308 -81.73 -92.33 -24.12
C ASN A 308 -82.56 -91.04 -23.94
N CYS A 309 -81.87 -89.97 -23.55
CA CYS A 309 -81.52 -88.82 -24.41
C CYS A 309 -80.32 -88.08 -23.80
#